data_AF-A0A3A9AAB4-F1
#
_entry.id   AF-A0A3A9AAB4-F1
#
_cell.length_a   1.000
_cell.length_b   1.000
_cell.length_c   1.000
_cell.angle_alpha   90.00
_cell.angle_beta   90.00
_cell.angle_gamma   90.00
#
_symmetry.space_group_name_H-M   'P 1'
#
loop_
_entity.id
_entity.type
_entity.pdbx_description
1 polymer ?
#
loop_
_entity_poly.entity_id
_entity_poly.type
_entity_poly.pdbx_seq_one_letter_code
_entity_poly.pdbx_strand_id
1 'polypeptide(L)'
;MKEIYGRTITVMHVQVSKEAMGYVSMEEIMAKIPEEKAEATRAEKVQRLTKEAGEYLKANQKHYQEVLEDIDQTVKQIFSEKKGWTVHGRVKSAGSLQEKILRKGYYKNYENGAMIIENLPDLIGVRIQCLLNQEEKIAYEMLQEKRISMEESGCSVYQTVNGVKMVLLLQNQPEKQKNGHDIYRIEGRYYEAEQSKPIHFEMQIKSMVHSFWGELEHSMFYKNYDYFISQKILTQSMDNILAELDLIDKEMEGLQNHFSCNESDRVNEFKGVSVSVIQRGYQDKFNKLYDCKMDLRAAYWLIVEIKFNNTRNVEKAAQELGEMIRQCENTDLDSARKMIPDKLDDKYISQDIKWCAEWLDKLVKENVYWEAFFCIYATLKQDAYFGYNDWVGDIGRRLQRLKILNYFAADFPEDDFSKSIRYALIFGSHGKLEYFMEEKKLKLIQEKISEALRGSIFEKYEQGGGQENFDKESALKSVFCWTMCLIDFMLNGYIMRKDVEELEGCLVKENIFPIDIGGEQISECFGKSEKLSGRKAEEIYKKLFGWEEEK
;
A
#
# COMPACT_ATOMS: atom_id res chain seq x y z
N MET A 1 11.14 -66.76 -17.11
CA MET A 1 12.37 -66.36 -16.40
C MET A 1 12.02 -66.12 -14.94
N LYS A 2 12.59 -66.95 -14.05
CA LYS A 2 12.96 -66.72 -12.64
C LYS A 2 11.91 -65.99 -11.77
N GLU A 3 11.11 -66.62 -10.93
CA GLU A 3 11.37 -67.71 -9.96
C GLU A 3 12.35 -67.28 -8.83
N ILE A 4 11.95 -67.62 -7.59
CA ILE A 4 12.79 -67.92 -6.40
C ILE A 4 13.02 -66.74 -5.44
N TYR A 5 12.18 -66.56 -4.39
CA TYR A 5 12.16 -67.18 -3.03
C TYR A 5 12.83 -66.27 -1.96
N GLY A 6 12.47 -66.27 -0.67
CA GLY A 6 11.70 -67.24 0.13
C GLY A 6 10.77 -66.56 1.16
N ARG A 7 9.66 -67.20 1.59
CA ARG A 7 9.55 -68.33 2.56
C ARG A 7 10.05 -67.92 3.95
N THR A 8 9.19 -67.89 4.98
CA THR A 8 8.64 -69.06 5.72
C THR A 8 7.10 -68.96 5.89
N ILE A 9 6.21 -69.86 5.41
CA ILE A 9 5.75 -71.19 5.91
C ILE A 9 5.44 -71.16 7.42
N THR A 10 4.34 -71.64 8.03
CA THR A 10 3.39 -72.74 7.75
C THR A 10 2.20 -72.60 8.71
N VAL A 11 0.97 -72.88 8.27
CA VAL A 11 0.02 -73.66 9.10
C VAL A 11 -0.76 -74.60 8.17
N MET A 12 -0.33 -75.87 8.12
CA MET A 12 -1.16 -76.99 7.67
C MET A 12 -2.04 -77.43 8.84
N HIS A 13 -3.31 -77.65 8.52
CA HIS A 13 -4.32 -78.31 9.35
C HIS A 13 -3.90 -79.73 9.76
N VAL A 14 -4.32 -80.17 10.96
CA VAL A 14 -5.34 -81.22 11.15
C VAL A 14 -5.59 -81.43 12.67
N GLN A 15 -6.90 -81.43 13.01
CA GLN A 15 -7.69 -81.97 14.13
C GLN A 15 -6.97 -82.51 15.37
N VAL A 16 -7.46 -82.20 16.58
CA VAL A 16 -8.48 -82.94 17.39
C VAL A 16 -9.01 -81.94 18.46
N SER A 17 -10.26 -81.85 18.93
CA SER A 17 -11.47 -82.69 18.96
C SER A 17 -12.71 -81.79 19.04
N LYS A 18 -13.81 -82.29 18.46
CA LYS A 18 -15.19 -81.90 18.80
C LYS A 18 -15.40 -82.01 20.31
N GLU A 19 -16.04 -81.01 20.93
CA GLU A 19 -17.32 -81.21 21.60
C GLU A 19 -17.95 -79.89 22.06
N ALA A 20 -19.25 -79.81 21.80
CA ALA A 20 -20.24 -78.95 22.43
C ALA A 20 -19.99 -77.43 22.42
N MET A 21 -20.50 -76.75 21.39
CA MET A 21 -21.42 -75.60 21.54
C MET A 21 -21.66 -74.89 20.20
N GLY A 22 -22.93 -74.69 19.87
CA GLY A 22 -23.39 -73.75 18.85
C GLY A 22 -23.27 -74.25 17.40
N TYR A 23 -24.01 -73.72 16.44
CA TYR A 23 -24.74 -72.46 16.39
C TYR A 23 -25.92 -72.66 15.42
N VAL A 24 -27.11 -72.21 15.81
CA VAL A 24 -28.13 -71.83 14.82
C VAL A 24 -27.59 -70.59 14.11
N SER A 25 -27.67 -70.56 12.78
CA SER A 25 -27.12 -69.46 12.00
C SER A 25 -27.79 -68.12 12.38
N MET A 26 -27.02 -67.02 12.34
CA MET A 26 -27.53 -65.67 12.64
C MET A 26 -28.69 -65.28 11.71
N GLU A 27 -28.79 -65.89 10.54
CA GLU A 27 -29.87 -65.69 9.57
C GLU A 27 -31.18 -66.36 10.02
N GLU A 28 -31.13 -67.49 10.73
CA GLU A 28 -32.31 -68.18 11.26
C GLU A 28 -32.84 -67.55 12.56
N ILE A 29 -31.98 -66.92 13.35
CA ILE A 29 -32.39 -66.14 14.55
C ILE A 29 -33.09 -64.83 14.15
N MET A 30 -32.73 -64.26 13.00
CA MET A 30 -33.31 -62.99 12.50
C MET A 30 -34.71 -63.15 11.88
N ALA A 31 -35.20 -64.38 11.68
CA ALA A 31 -36.46 -64.63 10.97
C ALA A 31 -37.72 -64.82 11.86
N LYS A 32 -37.62 -64.80 13.20
CA LYS A 32 -38.77 -65.02 14.10
C LYS A 32 -38.73 -64.23 15.42
N ILE A 33 -38.52 -62.91 15.35
CA ILE A 33 -38.79 -62.02 16.50
C ILE A 33 -39.86 -61.01 16.07
N PRO A 34 -40.99 -60.89 16.79
CA PRO A 34 -42.00 -59.87 16.51
C PRO A 34 -41.39 -58.47 16.59
N GLU A 35 -41.70 -57.60 15.63
CA GLU A 35 -41.23 -56.21 15.47
C GLU A 35 -41.64 -55.23 16.61
N GLU A 36 -42.00 -55.70 17.81
CA GLU A 36 -42.58 -54.82 18.86
C GLU A 36 -41.71 -54.60 20.10
N LYS A 37 -40.39 -54.89 20.08
CA LYS A 37 -39.50 -54.62 21.24
C LYS A 37 -38.10 -54.05 20.94
N ALA A 38 -37.89 -53.41 19.78
CA ALA A 38 -36.64 -52.67 19.49
C ALA A 38 -36.77 -51.14 19.65
N GLU A 39 -38.00 -50.61 19.73
CA GLU A 39 -38.29 -49.22 20.05
C GLU A 39 -38.38 -48.98 21.58
N ALA A 40 -37.43 -49.49 22.36
CA ALA A 40 -37.04 -48.80 23.60
C ALA A 40 -36.25 -47.57 23.14
N THR A 41 -36.96 -46.46 23.06
CA THR A 41 -37.05 -45.66 21.83
C THR A 41 -35.76 -44.90 21.51
N ARG A 42 -35.43 -44.74 20.23
CA ARG A 42 -34.39 -43.78 19.77
C ARG A 42 -34.58 -42.39 20.40
N ALA A 43 -35.83 -42.00 20.68
CA ALA A 43 -36.18 -40.79 21.39
C ALA A 43 -35.67 -40.78 22.84
N GLU A 44 -35.83 -41.88 23.60
CA GLU A 44 -35.26 -42.04 24.94
C GLU A 44 -33.73 -41.97 24.95
N LYS A 45 -33.05 -42.64 24.00
CA LYS A 45 -31.58 -42.55 23.88
C LYS A 45 -31.15 -41.10 23.65
N VAL A 46 -31.80 -40.42 22.70
CA VAL A 46 -31.54 -39.02 22.38
C VAL A 46 -31.76 -38.13 23.60
N GLN A 47 -32.91 -38.26 24.27
CA GLN A 47 -33.28 -37.47 25.44
C GLN A 47 -32.30 -37.67 26.58
N ARG A 48 -31.92 -38.93 26.86
CA ARG A 48 -30.90 -39.29 27.85
C ARG A 48 -29.56 -38.61 27.53
N LEU A 49 -29.05 -38.76 26.31
CA LEU A 49 -27.78 -38.15 25.90
C LEU A 49 -27.79 -36.62 25.99
N THR A 50 -28.88 -35.98 25.55
CA THR A 50 -29.03 -34.52 25.66
C THR A 50 -29.10 -34.02 27.10
N LYS A 51 -29.68 -34.82 28.00
CA LYS A 51 -29.76 -34.50 29.43
C LYS A 51 -28.40 -34.68 30.09
N GLU A 52 -27.76 -35.83 29.90
CA GLU A 52 -26.42 -36.12 30.41
C GLU A 52 -25.39 -35.08 29.96
N ALA A 53 -25.37 -34.72 28.67
CA ALA A 53 -24.46 -33.71 28.15
C ALA A 53 -24.73 -32.32 28.75
N GLY A 54 -26.02 -31.96 28.95
CA GLY A 54 -26.41 -30.71 29.60
C GLY A 54 -26.05 -30.65 31.08
N GLU A 55 -26.18 -31.76 31.81
CA GLU A 55 -25.77 -31.88 33.21
C GLU A 55 -24.24 -31.83 33.36
N TYR A 56 -23.52 -32.55 32.49
CA TYR A 56 -22.06 -32.53 32.45
C TYR A 56 -21.52 -31.11 32.16
N LEU A 57 -22.13 -30.42 31.20
CA LEU A 57 -21.79 -29.03 30.89
C LEU A 57 -22.02 -28.10 32.08
N LYS A 58 -23.17 -28.23 32.77
CA LYS A 58 -23.48 -27.41 33.96
C LYS A 58 -22.53 -27.69 35.11
N ALA A 59 -22.18 -28.94 35.35
CA ALA A 59 -21.24 -29.33 36.40
C ALA A 59 -19.84 -28.73 36.16
N ASN A 60 -19.41 -28.65 34.90
CA ASN A 60 -18.10 -28.13 34.50
C ASN A 60 -18.14 -26.67 34.00
N GLN A 61 -19.26 -25.96 34.18
CA GLN A 61 -19.47 -24.62 33.62
C GLN A 61 -18.42 -23.63 34.10
N LYS A 62 -18.11 -23.64 35.40
CA LYS A 62 -17.12 -22.75 36.02
C LYS A 62 -15.72 -22.99 35.43
N HIS A 63 -15.34 -24.25 35.29
CA HIS A 63 -14.06 -24.65 34.71
C HIS A 63 -13.93 -24.17 33.26
N TYR A 64 -14.96 -24.36 32.42
CA TYR A 64 -14.93 -23.85 31.04
C TYR A 64 -14.91 -22.33 30.95
N GLN A 65 -15.44 -21.61 31.95
CA GLN A 65 -15.33 -20.15 32.03
C GLN A 65 -13.90 -19.72 32.36
N GLU A 66 -13.20 -20.41 33.27
CA GLU A 66 -11.80 -20.14 33.60
C GLU A 66 -10.90 -20.37 32.37
N VAL A 67 -11.13 -21.46 31.62
CA VAL A 67 -10.41 -21.73 30.36
C VAL A 67 -10.69 -20.66 29.31
N LEU A 68 -11.95 -20.23 29.18
CA LEU A 68 -12.31 -19.16 28.26
C LEU A 68 -11.62 -17.84 28.61
N GLU A 69 -11.50 -17.51 29.90
CA GLU A 69 -10.84 -16.29 30.37
C GLU A 69 -9.35 -16.28 30.03
N ASP A 70 -8.65 -17.41 30.20
CA ASP A 70 -7.24 -17.54 29.81
C ASP A 70 -7.03 -17.39 28.29
N ILE A 71 -7.89 -18.04 27.49
CA ILE A 71 -7.86 -17.89 26.02
C ILE A 71 -8.14 -16.44 25.62
N ASP A 72 -9.19 -15.82 26.17
CA ASP A 72 -9.58 -14.44 25.88
C ASP A 72 -8.46 -13.45 26.20
N GLN A 73 -7.82 -13.57 27.38
CA GLN A 73 -6.69 -12.72 27.77
C GLN A 73 -5.48 -12.93 26.84
N THR A 74 -5.16 -14.18 26.49
CA THR A 74 -4.07 -14.52 25.57
C THR A 74 -4.30 -13.89 24.19
N VAL A 75 -5.51 -14.01 23.66
CA VAL A 75 -5.88 -13.46 22.35
C VAL A 75 -5.86 -11.92 22.39
N LYS A 76 -6.34 -11.30 23.47
CA LYS A 76 -6.24 -9.85 23.66
C LYS A 76 -4.80 -9.36 23.70
N GLN A 77 -3.87 -10.11 24.30
CA GLN A 77 -2.45 -9.75 24.30
C GLN A 77 -1.84 -9.78 22.89
N ILE A 78 -2.19 -10.78 22.08
CA ILE A 78 -1.75 -10.90 20.67
C ILE A 78 -2.10 -9.64 19.86
N PHE A 79 -3.28 -9.05 20.12
CA PHE A 79 -3.79 -7.89 19.38
C PHE A 79 -3.70 -6.56 20.14
N SER A 80 -2.87 -6.47 21.19
CA SER A 80 -2.79 -5.29 22.07
C SER A 80 -2.43 -3.97 21.36
N GLU A 81 -1.74 -4.04 20.22
CA GLU A 81 -1.37 -2.89 19.39
C GLU A 81 -2.54 -2.37 18.52
N LYS A 82 -3.61 -3.14 18.34
CA LYS A 82 -4.74 -2.80 17.47
C LYS A 82 -5.86 -2.13 18.26
N LYS A 83 -6.04 -0.83 18.03
CA LYS A 83 -7.12 -0.04 18.65
C LYS A 83 -8.47 -0.36 18.02
N GLY A 84 -9.50 -0.52 18.85
CA GLY A 84 -10.88 -0.74 18.41
C GLY A 84 -11.25 -2.19 18.11
N TRP A 85 -10.27 -3.11 18.07
CA TRP A 85 -10.55 -4.53 17.97
C TRP A 85 -11.03 -5.07 19.32
N THR A 86 -11.97 -6.01 19.29
CA THR A 86 -12.53 -6.60 20.50
C THR A 86 -12.52 -8.12 20.41
N VAL A 87 -12.42 -8.79 21.57
CA VAL A 87 -12.49 -10.24 21.68
C VAL A 87 -13.69 -10.58 22.55
N HIS A 88 -14.57 -11.42 22.04
CA HIS A 88 -15.78 -11.89 22.72
C HIS A 88 -15.71 -13.39 22.90
N GLY A 89 -15.80 -13.84 24.15
CA GLY A 89 -15.86 -15.25 24.51
C GLY A 89 -17.26 -15.70 24.92
N ARG A 90 -17.62 -16.95 24.60
CA ARG A 90 -18.78 -17.61 25.22
C ARG A 90 -18.58 -19.11 25.41
N VAL A 91 -19.08 -19.62 26.51
CA VAL A 91 -19.30 -21.06 26.70
C VAL A 91 -20.70 -21.39 26.18
N LYS A 92 -20.85 -22.50 25.44
CA LYS A 92 -22.14 -22.92 24.91
C LYS A 92 -23.18 -23.12 26.02
N SER A 93 -24.44 -22.77 25.77
CA SER A 93 -25.53 -23.03 26.72
C SER A 93 -26.09 -24.43 26.55
N ALA A 94 -26.67 -25.00 27.63
CA ALA A 94 -27.30 -26.31 27.58
C ALA A 94 -28.41 -26.40 26.51
N GLY A 95 -29.25 -25.37 26.36
CA GLY A 95 -30.30 -25.36 25.33
C GLY A 95 -29.75 -25.40 23.90
N SER A 96 -28.74 -24.57 23.59
CA SER A 96 -28.11 -24.57 22.27
C SER A 96 -27.29 -25.83 21.99
N LEU A 97 -26.75 -26.46 23.03
CA LEU A 97 -26.10 -27.76 22.93
C LEU A 97 -27.10 -28.85 22.52
N GLN A 98 -28.26 -28.92 23.17
CA GLN A 98 -29.29 -29.91 22.86
C GLN A 98 -29.73 -29.81 21.39
N GLU A 99 -30.03 -28.59 20.93
CA GLU A 99 -30.37 -28.33 19.52
C GLU A 99 -29.25 -28.80 18.59
N LYS A 100 -27.98 -28.52 18.91
CA LYS A 100 -26.83 -28.92 18.10
C LYS A 100 -26.64 -30.44 18.06
N ILE A 101 -26.83 -31.14 19.18
CA ILE A 101 -26.79 -32.62 19.26
C ILE A 101 -27.79 -33.25 18.30
N LEU A 102 -29.02 -32.73 18.30
CA LEU A 102 -30.08 -33.18 17.39
C LEU A 102 -29.73 -32.89 15.93
N ARG A 103 -29.38 -31.63 15.64
CA ARG A 103 -29.13 -31.12 14.28
C ARG A 103 -27.94 -31.77 13.60
N LYS A 104 -26.85 -32.01 14.33
CA LYS A 104 -25.62 -32.63 13.79
C LYS A 104 -25.63 -34.16 13.94
N GLY A 105 -26.63 -34.73 14.60
CA GLY A 105 -26.77 -36.17 14.73
C GLY A 105 -25.74 -36.79 15.68
N TYR A 106 -25.20 -36.05 16.65
CA TYR A 106 -24.17 -36.56 17.56
C TYR A 106 -24.64 -37.79 18.36
N TYR A 107 -25.94 -37.91 18.60
CA TYR A 107 -26.56 -39.09 19.22
C TYR A 107 -26.35 -40.41 18.46
N LYS A 108 -25.88 -40.37 17.20
CA LYS A 108 -25.56 -41.55 16.39
C LYS A 108 -24.16 -42.10 16.67
N ASN A 109 -23.23 -41.23 17.04
CA ASN A 109 -21.80 -41.54 17.08
C ASN A 109 -21.26 -41.67 18.51
N TYR A 110 -22.06 -41.32 19.52
CA TYR A 110 -21.64 -41.30 20.92
C TYR A 110 -22.66 -42.01 21.82
N GLU A 111 -22.16 -42.74 22.80
CA GLU A 111 -22.96 -43.55 23.73
C GLU A 111 -23.23 -42.87 25.08
N ASN A 112 -22.50 -41.80 25.42
CA ASN A 112 -22.72 -41.03 26.64
C ASN A 112 -22.60 -39.51 26.38
N GLY A 113 -23.22 -38.70 27.24
CA GLY A 113 -23.21 -37.24 27.12
C GLY A 113 -21.83 -36.60 27.32
N ALA A 114 -20.96 -37.18 28.15
CA ALA A 114 -19.62 -36.67 28.41
C ALA A 114 -18.72 -36.71 27.17
N MET A 115 -18.72 -37.82 26.42
CA MET A 115 -17.96 -37.94 25.16
C MET A 115 -18.42 -36.93 24.11
N ILE A 116 -19.71 -36.58 24.10
CA ILE A 116 -20.22 -35.53 23.21
C ILE A 116 -19.57 -34.19 23.55
N ILE A 117 -19.50 -33.83 24.84
CA ILE A 117 -18.89 -32.58 25.29
C ILE A 117 -17.38 -32.56 24.99
N GLU A 118 -16.67 -33.64 25.31
CA GLU A 118 -15.22 -33.75 25.10
C GLU A 118 -14.80 -33.59 23.63
N ASN A 119 -15.67 -34.01 22.70
CA ASN A 119 -15.40 -33.95 21.25
C ASN A 119 -16.14 -32.80 20.56
N LEU A 120 -16.77 -31.88 21.30
CA LEU A 120 -17.53 -30.78 20.71
C LEU A 120 -16.57 -29.65 20.28
N PRO A 121 -16.42 -29.37 18.97
CA PRO A 121 -15.40 -28.41 18.51
C PRO A 121 -15.64 -26.97 18.99
N ASP A 122 -16.90 -26.57 19.16
CA ASP A 122 -17.33 -25.22 19.55
C ASP A 122 -17.94 -25.18 20.95
N LEU A 123 -17.40 -25.98 21.88
CA LEU A 123 -17.78 -25.94 23.30
C LEU A 123 -17.55 -24.54 23.87
N ILE A 124 -16.34 -24.02 23.63
CA ILE A 124 -15.96 -22.64 23.86
C ILE A 124 -15.86 -21.96 22.49
N GLY A 125 -16.51 -20.81 22.35
CA GLY A 125 -16.44 -19.98 21.15
C GLY A 125 -15.76 -18.66 21.45
N VAL A 126 -14.73 -18.32 20.69
CA VAL A 126 -14.00 -17.04 20.78
C VAL A 126 -14.18 -16.30 19.47
N ARG A 127 -14.56 -15.04 19.51
CA ARG A 127 -14.74 -14.19 18.34
C ARG A 127 -13.82 -12.97 18.45
N ILE A 128 -12.91 -12.83 17.50
CA ILE A 128 -12.14 -11.63 17.28
C ILE A 128 -12.95 -10.75 16.33
N GLN A 129 -13.31 -9.56 16.80
CA GLN A 129 -14.06 -8.57 16.05
C GLN A 129 -13.14 -7.42 15.62
N CYS A 130 -12.82 -7.38 14.33
CA CYS A 130 -12.11 -6.31 13.65
C CYS A 130 -13.09 -5.19 13.27
N LEU A 131 -12.58 -4.02 12.88
CA LEU A 131 -13.43 -2.91 12.43
C LEU A 131 -13.86 -3.11 10.98
N LEU A 132 -12.88 -3.27 10.07
CA LEU A 132 -13.10 -3.35 8.63
C LEU A 132 -12.90 -4.77 8.08
N ASN A 133 -13.41 -5.07 6.88
CA ASN A 133 -13.32 -6.40 6.27
C ASN A 133 -11.86 -6.80 5.98
N GLN A 134 -11.04 -5.88 5.44
CA GLN A 134 -9.64 -6.18 5.12
C GLN A 134 -8.79 -6.56 6.35
N GLU A 135 -9.20 -6.10 7.53
CA GLU A 135 -8.49 -6.35 8.79
C GLU A 135 -8.61 -7.80 9.26
N GLU A 136 -9.59 -8.56 8.77
CA GLU A 136 -9.72 -9.99 9.10
C GLU A 136 -8.49 -10.79 8.65
N LYS A 137 -7.99 -10.49 7.45
CA LYS A 137 -6.77 -11.10 6.92
C LYS A 137 -5.55 -10.70 7.76
N ILE A 138 -5.47 -9.43 8.17
CA ILE A 138 -4.40 -8.92 9.03
C ILE A 138 -4.42 -9.65 10.38
N ALA A 139 -5.61 -9.84 10.98
CA ALA A 139 -5.74 -10.58 12.24
C ALA A 139 -5.28 -12.04 12.09
N TYR A 140 -5.62 -12.69 10.98
CA TYR A 140 -5.16 -14.04 10.67
C TYR A 140 -3.63 -14.12 10.50
N GLU A 141 -3.02 -13.18 9.78
CA GLU A 141 -1.57 -13.07 9.61
C GLU A 141 -0.86 -12.84 10.95
N MET A 142 -1.39 -11.94 11.79
CA MET A 142 -0.86 -11.71 13.14
C MET A 142 -0.90 -12.96 14.02
N LEU A 143 -1.94 -13.80 13.92
CA LEU A 143 -1.96 -15.09 14.62
C LEU A 143 -0.80 -15.97 14.12
N GLN A 144 -0.59 -16.05 12.81
CA GLN A 144 0.51 -16.83 12.25
C GLN A 144 1.88 -16.34 12.73
N GLU A 145 2.10 -15.03 12.78
CA GLU A 145 3.36 -14.40 13.20
C GLU A 145 3.67 -14.64 14.67
N LYS A 146 2.65 -14.63 15.54
CA LYS A 146 2.81 -14.76 17.00
C LYS A 146 2.88 -16.21 17.49
N ARG A 147 2.92 -17.21 16.60
CA ARG A 147 3.09 -18.62 16.98
C ARG A 147 4.48 -18.88 17.55
N ILE A 148 4.57 -19.74 18.57
CA ILE A 148 5.86 -20.14 19.17
C ILE A 148 6.54 -21.21 18.31
N SER A 149 5.76 -22.16 17.82
CA SER A 149 6.25 -23.25 16.98
C SER A 149 5.11 -23.84 16.14
N MET A 150 5.44 -24.75 15.24
CA MET A 150 4.48 -25.49 14.42
C MET A 150 4.73 -26.99 14.62
N GLU A 151 3.68 -27.73 14.91
CA GLU A 151 3.75 -29.20 15.00
C GLU A 151 3.88 -29.82 13.61
N GLU A 152 4.37 -31.06 13.54
CA GLU A 152 4.42 -31.85 12.28
C GLU A 152 3.03 -32.03 11.65
N SER A 153 1.99 -32.00 12.47
CA SER A 153 0.57 -32.01 12.06
C SER A 153 0.11 -30.73 11.38
N GLY A 154 0.95 -29.67 11.34
CA GLY A 154 0.62 -28.37 10.77
C GLY A 154 -0.12 -27.41 11.71
N CYS A 155 -0.29 -27.78 12.97
CA CYS A 155 -0.94 -26.94 13.98
C CYS A 155 0.05 -25.91 14.57
N SER A 156 -0.41 -24.68 14.77
CA SER A 156 0.38 -23.60 15.38
C SER A 156 0.25 -23.63 16.90
N VAL A 157 1.39 -23.59 17.60
CA VAL A 157 1.45 -23.69 19.06
C VAL A 157 1.64 -22.30 19.69
N TYR A 158 0.90 -22.06 20.76
CA TYR A 158 0.92 -20.86 21.59
C TYR A 158 1.05 -21.25 23.06
N GLN A 159 1.52 -20.31 23.86
CA GLN A 159 1.49 -20.39 25.30
C GLN A 159 0.52 -19.33 25.81
N THR A 160 -0.44 -19.74 26.63
CA THR A 160 -1.41 -18.82 27.21
C THR A 160 -0.78 -17.98 28.32
N VAL A 161 -1.52 -16.97 28.79
CA VAL A 161 -1.06 -16.12 29.91
C VAL A 161 -0.83 -16.92 31.19
N ASN A 162 -1.60 -17.99 31.40
CA ASN A 162 -1.39 -18.93 32.51
C ASN A 162 -0.29 -19.97 32.23
N GLY A 163 0.43 -19.85 31.11
CA GLY A 163 1.52 -20.75 30.75
C GLY A 163 1.06 -22.09 30.16
N VAL A 164 -0.21 -22.22 29.78
CA VAL A 164 -0.80 -23.46 29.28
C VAL A 164 -0.62 -23.58 27.77
N LYS A 165 -0.48 -24.81 27.26
CA LYS A 165 -0.32 -25.05 25.82
C LYS A 165 -1.66 -24.88 25.11
N MET A 166 -1.72 -23.91 24.19
CA MET A 166 -2.84 -23.70 23.27
C MET A 166 -2.39 -24.01 21.84
N VAL A 167 -3.23 -24.68 21.06
CA VAL A 167 -2.92 -25.07 19.69
C VAL A 167 -4.05 -24.60 18.77
N LEU A 168 -3.69 -23.94 17.65
CA LEU A 168 -4.62 -23.47 16.63
C LEU A 168 -4.33 -24.13 15.28
N LEU A 169 -5.37 -24.60 14.59
CA LEU A 169 -5.28 -25.10 13.23
C LEU A 169 -5.51 -23.96 12.23
N LEU A 170 -4.42 -23.35 11.77
CA LEU A 170 -4.47 -22.21 10.85
C LEU A 170 -4.47 -22.59 9.36
N GLN A 171 -4.44 -23.88 9.03
CA GLN A 171 -4.40 -24.33 7.63
C GLN A 171 -5.74 -24.13 6.91
N ASN A 172 -5.68 -23.94 5.59
CA ASN A 172 -6.84 -23.83 4.69
C ASN A 172 -7.83 -22.71 5.08
N GLN A 173 -7.33 -21.57 5.54
CA GLN A 173 -8.12 -20.39 5.87
C GLN A 173 -7.96 -19.30 4.79
N PRO A 174 -8.99 -18.50 4.51
CA PRO A 174 -10.36 -18.63 5.03
C PRO A 174 -11.10 -19.85 4.46
N GLU A 175 -12.08 -20.37 5.20
CA GLU A 175 -12.98 -21.44 4.77
C GLU A 175 -14.18 -20.89 3.99
N LYS A 176 -14.65 -21.62 2.97
CA LYS A 176 -15.91 -21.32 2.29
C LYS A 176 -17.11 -21.81 3.10
N GLN A 177 -17.99 -20.89 3.47
CA GLN A 177 -19.26 -21.20 4.12
C GLN A 177 -20.27 -21.83 3.14
N LYS A 178 -21.35 -22.41 3.68
CA LYS A 178 -22.43 -23.01 2.86
C LYS A 178 -23.13 -22.02 1.92
N ASN A 179 -23.10 -20.74 2.28
CA ASN A 179 -23.64 -19.64 1.49
C ASN A 179 -22.60 -19.07 0.48
N GLY A 180 -21.37 -19.60 0.45
CA GLY A 180 -20.32 -19.22 -0.50
C GLY A 180 -19.37 -18.10 -0.02
N HIS A 181 -19.67 -17.44 1.10
CA HIS A 181 -18.81 -16.41 1.68
C HIS A 181 -17.61 -17.01 2.42
N ASP A 182 -16.54 -16.23 2.52
CA ASP A 182 -15.32 -16.62 3.23
C ASP A 182 -15.49 -16.37 4.74
N ILE A 183 -15.00 -17.29 5.56
CA ILE A 183 -14.92 -17.11 7.02
C ILE A 183 -13.59 -17.64 7.54
N TYR A 184 -12.97 -16.87 8.42
CA TYR A 184 -11.89 -17.36 9.25
C TYR A 184 -12.49 -18.10 10.44
N ARG A 185 -12.48 -19.44 10.37
CA ARG A 185 -13.01 -20.32 11.40
C ARG A 185 -11.94 -21.34 11.78
N ILE A 186 -11.26 -21.04 12.87
CA ILE A 186 -10.04 -21.71 13.31
C ILE A 186 -10.39 -22.68 14.42
N GLU A 187 -10.01 -23.94 14.27
CA GLU A 187 -10.15 -24.93 15.33
C GLU A 187 -9.02 -24.78 16.36
N GLY A 188 -9.38 -24.80 17.64
CA GLY A 188 -8.48 -24.63 18.76
C GLY A 188 -8.53 -25.78 19.77
N ARG A 189 -7.39 -26.07 20.39
CA ARG A 189 -7.24 -27.06 21.47
C ARG A 189 -6.47 -26.46 22.64
N TYR A 190 -6.98 -26.64 23.84
CA TYR A 190 -6.38 -26.19 25.09
C TYR A 190 -5.96 -27.41 25.92
N TYR A 191 -4.68 -27.51 26.27
CA TYR A 191 -4.08 -28.69 26.91
C TYR A 191 -3.70 -28.41 28.36
N GLU A 192 -4.56 -28.84 29.28
CA GLU A 192 -4.31 -28.71 30.72
C GLU A 192 -3.34 -29.81 31.21
N ALA A 193 -2.42 -29.45 32.12
CA ALA A 193 -1.39 -30.38 32.59
C ALA A 193 -1.94 -31.62 33.31
N GLU A 194 -3.14 -31.51 33.90
CA GLU A 194 -3.78 -32.58 34.68
C GLU A 194 -4.77 -33.44 33.87
N GLN A 195 -5.11 -33.04 32.63
CA GLN A 195 -6.11 -33.73 31.80
C GLN A 195 -5.50 -34.51 30.64
N SER A 196 -5.95 -35.75 30.44
CA SER A 196 -5.48 -36.58 29.32
C SER A 196 -6.05 -36.17 27.96
N LYS A 197 -7.10 -35.33 27.91
CA LYS A 197 -7.76 -34.89 26.68
C LYS A 197 -7.81 -33.37 26.60
N PRO A 198 -7.57 -32.77 25.42
CA PRO A 198 -7.67 -31.33 25.25
C PRO A 198 -9.13 -30.87 25.27
N ILE A 199 -9.33 -29.64 25.73
CA ILE A 199 -10.60 -28.91 25.60
C ILE A 199 -10.63 -28.26 24.22
N HIS A 200 -11.68 -28.55 23.45
CA HIS A 200 -11.86 -28.01 22.10
C HIS A 200 -12.56 -26.65 22.14
N PHE A 201 -12.10 -25.73 21.29
CA PHE A 201 -12.74 -24.43 21.09
C PHE A 201 -12.70 -24.01 19.61
N GLU A 202 -13.61 -23.12 19.24
CA GLU A 202 -13.66 -22.53 17.90
C GLU A 202 -13.36 -21.04 18.00
N MET A 203 -12.38 -20.57 17.24
CA MET A 203 -12.04 -19.16 17.11
C MET A 203 -12.53 -18.64 15.75
N GLN A 204 -13.25 -17.53 15.76
CA GLN A 204 -13.72 -16.86 14.55
C GLN A 204 -13.12 -15.47 14.46
N ILE A 205 -12.71 -15.04 13.26
CA ILE A 205 -12.33 -13.66 12.98
C ILE A 205 -13.41 -13.06 12.09
N LYS A 206 -13.97 -11.92 12.51
CA LYS A 206 -15.02 -11.21 11.77
C LYS A 206 -14.84 -9.70 11.87
N SER A 207 -15.12 -8.97 10.83
CA SER A 207 -15.30 -7.51 10.83
C SER A 207 -16.62 -7.13 11.49
N MET A 208 -16.85 -5.82 11.66
CA MET A 208 -18.15 -5.31 12.10
C MET A 208 -19.27 -5.69 11.11
N VAL A 209 -19.01 -5.55 9.82
CA VAL A 209 -19.97 -5.87 8.74
C VAL A 209 -20.31 -7.37 8.73
N HIS A 210 -19.30 -8.24 8.70
CA HIS A 210 -19.52 -9.70 8.67
C HIS A 210 -20.11 -10.24 9.99
N SER A 211 -19.83 -9.58 11.12
CA SER A 211 -20.48 -9.90 12.39
C SER A 211 -21.97 -9.53 12.35
N PHE A 212 -22.29 -8.30 11.95
CA PHE A 212 -23.67 -7.82 11.84
C PHE A 212 -24.49 -8.65 10.85
N TRP A 213 -23.98 -8.87 9.65
CA TRP A 213 -24.65 -9.69 8.63
C TRP A 213 -24.87 -11.13 9.12
N GLY A 214 -23.86 -11.75 9.76
CA GLY A 214 -24.00 -13.10 10.31
C GLY A 214 -25.03 -13.21 11.44
N GLU A 215 -25.22 -12.14 12.23
CA GLU A 215 -26.28 -12.10 13.26
C GLU A 215 -27.67 -11.90 12.65
N LEU A 216 -27.80 -11.09 11.59
CA LEU A 216 -29.02 -10.98 10.80
C LEU A 216 -29.40 -12.33 10.16
N GLU A 217 -28.46 -12.99 9.49
CA GLU A 217 -28.68 -14.32 8.88
C GLU A 217 -29.12 -15.34 9.93
N HIS A 218 -28.41 -15.38 11.07
CA HIS A 218 -28.74 -16.31 12.15
C HIS A 218 -30.12 -16.05 12.78
N SER A 219 -30.51 -14.77 12.96
CA SER A 219 -31.81 -14.43 13.53
C SER A 219 -32.98 -14.71 12.58
N MET A 220 -32.81 -14.41 11.28
CA MET A 220 -33.87 -14.51 10.28
C MET A 220 -34.11 -15.93 9.77
N PHE A 221 -33.03 -16.69 9.50
CA PHE A 221 -33.14 -18.00 8.83
C PHE A 221 -33.03 -19.19 9.78
N TYR A 222 -32.34 -19.03 10.92
CA TYR A 222 -31.99 -20.17 11.77
C TYR A 222 -32.99 -20.43 12.91
N LYS A 223 -33.74 -19.41 13.37
CA LYS A 223 -34.71 -19.55 14.47
C LYS A 223 -36.18 -19.51 14.03
N ASN A 224 -36.49 -19.04 12.83
CA ASN A 224 -37.86 -18.96 12.32
C ASN A 224 -38.17 -20.11 11.36
N TYR A 225 -38.61 -21.25 11.91
CA TYR A 225 -38.99 -22.44 11.14
C TYR A 225 -40.30 -22.25 10.33
N ASP A 226 -41.02 -21.15 10.52
CA ASP A 226 -42.37 -20.94 9.99
C ASP A 226 -42.41 -20.41 8.54
N TYR A 227 -41.29 -19.92 7.98
CA TYR A 227 -41.26 -19.27 6.65
C TYR A 227 -40.60 -20.16 5.58
N PHE A 228 -41.29 -21.23 5.20
CA PHE A 228 -40.83 -22.14 4.13
C PHE A 228 -41.06 -21.57 2.70
N ILE A 229 -41.91 -20.55 2.55
CA ILE A 229 -42.49 -20.15 1.25
C ILE A 229 -41.64 -19.14 0.44
N SER A 230 -40.61 -18.50 0.99
CA SER A 230 -39.87 -17.42 0.28
C SER A 230 -38.34 -17.50 0.36
N GLN A 231 -37.75 -18.70 0.52
CA GLN A 231 -36.29 -18.83 0.70
C GLN A 231 -35.48 -18.14 -0.40
N LYS A 232 -35.86 -18.26 -1.68
CA LYS A 232 -35.08 -17.64 -2.78
C LYS A 232 -35.08 -16.11 -2.74
N ILE A 233 -36.21 -15.49 -2.43
CA ILE A 233 -36.31 -14.02 -2.34
C ILE A 233 -35.55 -13.52 -1.12
N LEU A 234 -35.72 -14.19 0.02
CA LEU A 234 -35.02 -13.84 1.26
C LEU A 234 -33.50 -13.99 1.13
N THR A 235 -33.03 -15.09 0.53
CA THR A 235 -31.60 -15.28 0.25
C THR A 235 -31.06 -14.19 -0.68
N GLN A 236 -31.77 -13.88 -1.77
CA GLN A 236 -31.36 -12.81 -2.68
C GLN A 236 -31.32 -11.44 -1.98
N SER A 237 -32.28 -11.13 -1.12
CA SER A 237 -32.27 -9.90 -0.33
C SER A 237 -31.10 -9.84 0.64
N MET A 238 -30.72 -10.97 1.26
CA MET A 238 -29.54 -11.02 2.14
C MET A 238 -28.24 -10.82 1.39
N ASP A 239 -28.11 -11.39 0.20
CA ASP A 239 -26.93 -11.20 -0.65
C ASP A 239 -26.80 -9.73 -1.08
N ASN A 240 -27.93 -9.08 -1.40
CA ASN A 240 -27.94 -7.66 -1.73
C ASN A 240 -27.53 -6.79 -0.51
N ILE A 241 -28.06 -7.09 0.69
CA ILE A 241 -27.68 -6.37 1.92
C ILE A 241 -26.18 -6.52 2.20
N LEU A 242 -25.61 -7.71 2.00
CA LEU A 242 -24.17 -7.91 2.17
C LEU A 242 -23.37 -7.06 1.19
N ALA A 243 -23.77 -7.04 -0.08
CA ALA A 243 -23.11 -6.23 -1.10
C ALA A 243 -23.16 -4.72 -0.77
N GLU A 244 -24.27 -4.24 -0.20
CA GLU A 244 -24.40 -2.87 0.28
C GLU A 244 -23.49 -2.59 1.48
N LEU A 245 -23.43 -3.51 2.46
CA LEU A 245 -22.56 -3.37 3.62
C LEU A 245 -21.07 -3.40 3.22
N ASP A 246 -20.69 -4.23 2.25
CA ASP A 246 -19.32 -4.28 1.71
C ASP A 246 -18.94 -2.99 0.99
N LEU A 247 -19.89 -2.31 0.34
CA LEU A 247 -19.65 -1.00 -0.25
C LEU A 247 -19.36 0.04 0.84
N ILE A 248 -20.17 0.04 1.91
CA ILE A 248 -19.97 0.95 3.05
C ILE A 248 -18.63 0.68 3.74
N ASP A 249 -18.22 -0.59 3.88
CA ASP A 249 -16.91 -0.96 4.44
C ASP A 249 -15.75 -0.36 3.63
N LYS A 250 -15.80 -0.46 2.29
CA LYS A 250 -14.81 0.14 1.39
C LYS A 250 -14.77 1.66 1.47
N GLU A 251 -15.92 2.31 1.64
CA GLU A 251 -15.97 3.77 1.86
C GLU A 251 -15.32 4.16 3.20
N MET A 252 -15.59 3.40 4.26
CA MET A 252 -14.96 3.61 5.58
C MET A 252 -13.45 3.35 5.54
N GLU A 253 -13.00 2.34 4.80
CA GLU A 253 -11.58 2.09 4.53
C GLU A 253 -10.92 3.29 3.85
N GLY A 254 -11.54 3.82 2.79
CA GLY A 254 -11.05 5.01 2.09
C GLY A 254 -10.87 6.19 3.04
N LEU A 255 -11.87 6.46 3.88
CA LEU A 255 -11.80 7.50 4.90
C LEU A 255 -10.69 7.23 5.93
N GLN A 256 -10.56 6.01 6.45
CA GLN A 256 -9.51 5.66 7.40
C GLN A 256 -8.11 5.85 6.81
N ASN A 257 -7.92 5.53 5.54
CA ASN A 257 -6.68 5.76 4.81
C ASN A 257 -6.39 7.26 4.66
N HIS A 258 -7.42 8.09 4.46
CA HIS A 258 -7.26 9.55 4.46
C HIS A 258 -6.89 10.10 5.84
N PHE A 259 -7.45 9.56 6.93
CA PHE A 259 -7.17 10.02 8.30
C PHE A 259 -5.88 9.46 8.91
N SER A 260 -5.39 8.32 8.43
CA SER A 260 -4.09 7.73 8.82
C SER A 260 -2.93 8.48 8.14
N CYS A 261 -2.92 9.80 8.28
CA CYS A 261 -1.96 10.71 7.65
C CYS A 261 -0.56 10.54 8.26
N ASN A 262 0.42 10.18 7.42
CA ASN A 262 1.83 10.33 7.77
C ASN A 262 2.19 11.82 7.88
N GLU A 263 3.31 12.16 8.54
CA GLU A 263 3.75 13.57 8.65
C GLU A 263 3.90 14.24 7.27
N SER A 264 4.35 13.48 6.26
CA SER A 264 4.43 13.95 4.87
C SER A 264 3.08 14.35 4.28
N ASP A 265 2.01 13.61 4.61
CA ASP A 265 0.68 13.89 4.07
C ASP A 265 0.11 15.17 4.68
N ARG A 266 0.33 15.38 5.98
CA ARG A 266 -0.04 16.64 6.65
C ARG A 266 0.72 17.83 6.08
N VAL A 267 2.03 17.69 5.82
CA VAL A 267 2.81 18.75 5.16
C VAL A 267 2.23 19.07 3.78
N ASN A 268 1.81 18.05 3.02
CA ASN A 268 1.16 18.25 1.73
C ASN A 268 -0.22 18.92 1.84
N GLU A 269 -1.00 18.63 2.89
CA GLU A 269 -2.23 19.37 3.20
C GLU A 269 -1.94 20.85 3.48
N PHE A 270 -0.92 21.17 4.29
CA PHE A 270 -0.50 22.54 4.54
C PHE A 270 -0.10 23.27 3.25
N LYS A 271 0.60 22.59 2.33
CA LYS A 271 0.91 23.12 0.99
C LYS A 271 -0.38 23.42 0.21
N GLY A 272 -1.34 22.49 0.18
CA GLY A 272 -2.63 22.68 -0.52
C GLY A 272 -3.45 23.85 0.03
N VAL A 273 -3.50 23.99 1.35
CA VAL A 273 -4.12 25.15 2.00
C VAL A 273 -3.37 26.45 1.65
N SER A 274 -2.04 26.43 1.64
CA SER A 274 -1.22 27.59 1.26
C SER A 274 -1.50 28.07 -0.17
N VAL A 275 -1.63 27.14 -1.13
CA VAL A 275 -2.02 27.46 -2.51
C VAL A 275 -3.37 28.17 -2.52
N SER A 276 -4.34 27.68 -1.75
CA SER A 276 -5.69 28.27 -1.66
C SER A 276 -5.68 29.67 -1.04
N VAL A 277 -4.80 29.91 -0.06
CA VAL A 277 -4.59 31.22 0.57
C VAL A 277 -4.05 32.23 -0.44
N ILE A 278 -2.99 31.87 -1.18
CA ILE A 278 -2.43 32.73 -2.24
C ILE A 278 -3.49 32.99 -3.32
N GLN A 279 -4.18 31.95 -3.79
CA GLN A 279 -5.23 32.09 -4.79
C GLN A 279 -6.29 33.10 -4.36
N ARG A 280 -6.80 33.01 -3.12
CA ARG A 280 -7.78 33.95 -2.58
C ARG A 280 -7.23 35.38 -2.51
N GLY A 281 -5.94 35.55 -2.20
CA GLY A 281 -5.30 36.87 -2.08
C GLY A 281 -5.06 37.58 -3.41
N TYR A 282 -4.80 36.83 -4.49
CA TYR A 282 -4.23 37.37 -5.72
C TYR A 282 -5.03 37.10 -7.01
N GLN A 283 -5.86 36.06 -7.08
CA GLN A 283 -6.55 35.65 -8.32
C GLN A 283 -7.39 36.76 -8.96
N ASP A 284 -8.26 37.40 -8.17
CA ASP A 284 -9.15 38.46 -8.68
C ASP A 284 -8.38 39.72 -9.10
N LYS A 285 -7.21 39.97 -8.52
CA LYS A 285 -6.37 41.13 -8.87
C LYS A 285 -5.78 40.96 -10.26
N PHE A 286 -5.22 39.79 -10.55
CA PHE A 286 -4.72 39.48 -11.89
C PHE A 286 -5.83 39.37 -12.92
N ASN A 287 -6.98 38.79 -12.55
CA ASN A 287 -8.13 38.73 -13.45
C ASN A 287 -8.61 40.13 -13.86
N LYS A 288 -8.63 41.08 -12.93
CA LYS A 288 -8.98 42.48 -13.20
C LYS A 288 -7.89 43.21 -14.00
N LEU A 289 -6.61 42.95 -13.69
CA LEU A 289 -5.48 43.60 -14.36
C LEU A 289 -5.44 43.27 -15.87
N TYR A 290 -5.74 42.02 -16.21
CA TYR A 290 -5.71 41.51 -17.58
C TYR A 290 -7.09 41.40 -18.23
N ASP A 291 -8.15 41.81 -17.53
CA ASP A 291 -9.54 41.70 -17.97
C ASP A 291 -9.92 40.31 -18.52
N CYS A 292 -9.39 39.25 -17.91
CA CYS A 292 -9.67 37.87 -18.29
C CYS A 292 -9.49 36.90 -17.13
N LYS A 293 -10.09 35.71 -17.21
CA LYS A 293 -9.86 34.66 -16.20
C LYS A 293 -8.55 33.96 -16.50
N MET A 294 -7.54 34.18 -15.66
CA MET A 294 -6.24 33.54 -15.76
C MET A 294 -6.16 32.28 -14.90
N ASP A 295 -5.49 31.24 -15.40
CA ASP A 295 -5.13 30.06 -14.60
C ASP A 295 -3.73 30.22 -14.00
N LEU A 296 -3.65 30.65 -12.74
CA LEU A 296 -2.39 30.90 -12.05
C LEU A 296 -1.98 29.76 -11.10
N ARG A 297 -2.64 28.59 -11.20
CA ARG A 297 -2.40 27.46 -10.29
C ARG A 297 -0.94 27.02 -10.24
N ALA A 298 -0.28 26.96 -11.39
CA ALA A 298 1.14 26.58 -11.46
C ALA A 298 2.07 27.60 -10.78
N ALA A 299 1.76 28.90 -10.92
CA ALA A 299 2.50 29.96 -10.22
C ALA A 299 2.35 29.85 -8.70
N TYR A 300 1.12 29.67 -8.20
CA TYR A 300 0.85 29.51 -6.77
C TYR A 300 1.56 28.29 -6.20
N TRP A 301 1.49 27.16 -6.91
CA TRP A 301 2.12 25.92 -6.48
C TRP A 301 3.64 26.08 -6.39
N LEU A 302 4.28 26.70 -7.39
CA LEU A 302 5.73 26.90 -7.40
C LEU A 302 6.19 27.79 -6.23
N ILE A 303 5.45 28.85 -5.90
CA ILE A 303 5.74 29.70 -4.73
C ILE A 303 5.68 28.87 -3.44
N VAL A 304 4.66 28.04 -3.29
CA VAL A 304 4.51 27.17 -2.12
C VAL A 304 5.63 26.14 -2.04
N GLU A 305 6.02 25.51 -3.14
CA GLU A 305 7.16 24.58 -3.16
C GLU A 305 8.47 25.27 -2.79
N ILE A 306 8.71 26.48 -3.30
CA ILE A 306 9.89 27.27 -2.94
C ILE A 306 9.91 27.58 -1.44
N LYS A 307 8.77 27.93 -0.86
CA LYS A 307 8.64 28.28 0.57
C LYS A 307 8.78 27.05 1.47
N PHE A 308 8.16 25.93 1.08
CA PHE A 308 8.17 24.67 1.81
C PHE A 308 9.40 23.79 1.50
N ASN A 309 10.35 24.27 0.70
CA ASN A 309 11.51 23.50 0.31
C ASN A 309 12.25 22.95 1.55
N ASN A 310 12.51 21.64 1.58
CA ASN A 310 13.08 20.90 2.72
C ASN A 310 12.27 20.90 4.03
N THR A 311 10.99 21.28 4.02
CA THR A 311 10.11 21.15 5.18
C THR A 311 9.62 19.71 5.31
N ARG A 312 10.01 19.07 6.42
CA ARG A 312 9.64 17.66 6.73
C ARG A 312 8.78 17.52 7.98
N ASN A 313 8.78 18.53 8.86
CA ASN A 313 8.04 18.54 10.11
C ASN A 313 6.76 19.40 9.97
N VAL A 314 5.66 18.87 10.51
CA VAL A 314 4.34 19.49 10.63
C VAL A 314 4.37 20.87 11.32
N GLU A 315 5.15 21.04 12.39
CA GLU A 315 5.26 22.32 13.11
C GLU A 315 5.82 23.43 12.21
N LYS A 316 6.91 23.12 11.49
CA LYS A 316 7.50 24.05 10.54
C LYS A 316 6.53 24.34 9.39
N ALA A 317 5.83 23.32 8.87
CA ALA A 317 4.81 23.50 7.85
C ALA A 317 3.67 24.44 8.30
N ALA A 318 3.23 24.30 9.55
CA ALA A 318 2.23 25.19 10.14
C ALA A 318 2.75 26.63 10.29
N GLN A 319 4.01 26.82 10.69
CA GLN A 319 4.65 28.13 10.74
C GLN A 319 4.71 28.80 9.36
N GLU A 320 5.15 28.06 8.34
CA GLU A 320 5.23 28.56 6.96
C GLU A 320 3.85 28.96 6.41
N LEU A 321 2.80 28.18 6.71
CA LEU A 321 1.40 28.54 6.38
C LEU A 321 0.99 29.82 7.12
N GLY A 322 1.24 29.90 8.42
CA GLY A 322 0.89 31.08 9.24
C GLY A 322 1.55 32.36 8.72
N GLU A 323 2.82 32.28 8.32
CA GLU A 323 3.52 33.39 7.68
C GLU A 323 2.88 33.79 6.34
N MET A 324 2.53 32.82 5.49
CA MET A 324 1.88 33.10 4.21
C MET A 324 0.51 33.74 4.37
N ILE A 325 -0.30 33.30 5.34
CA ILE A 325 -1.60 33.93 5.64
C ILE A 325 -1.39 35.41 5.97
N ARG A 326 -0.47 35.72 6.90
CA ARG A 326 -0.15 37.09 7.29
C ARG A 326 0.37 37.93 6.12
N GLN A 327 1.24 37.37 5.28
CA GLN A 327 1.84 38.08 4.15
C GLN A 327 0.81 38.37 3.04
N CYS A 328 -0.16 37.49 2.81
CA CYS A 328 -1.21 37.67 1.82
C CYS A 328 -2.18 38.83 2.15
N GLU A 329 -2.24 39.28 3.41
CA GLU A 329 -3.07 40.43 3.80
C GLU A 329 -2.53 41.75 3.22
N ASN A 330 -1.21 41.85 3.01
CA ASN A 330 -0.54 43.00 2.40
C ASN A 330 -0.30 42.74 0.90
N THR A 331 -0.93 43.54 0.04
CA THR A 331 -1.05 43.20 -1.39
C THR A 331 -0.81 44.38 -2.34
N ASP A 332 0.31 45.08 -2.15
CA ASP A 332 0.75 46.08 -3.12
C ASP A 332 1.44 45.42 -4.33
N LEU A 333 0.62 44.92 -5.26
CA LEU A 333 1.07 44.35 -6.53
C LEU A 333 1.61 45.41 -7.49
N ASP A 334 1.06 46.63 -7.43
CA ASP A 334 1.46 47.71 -8.34
C ASP A 334 2.90 48.13 -8.10
N SER A 335 3.34 48.14 -6.84
CA SER A 335 4.75 48.39 -6.51
C SER A 335 5.67 47.29 -7.05
N ALA A 336 5.32 46.01 -6.88
CA ALA A 336 6.14 44.90 -7.40
C ALA A 336 6.26 44.94 -8.93
N ARG A 337 5.17 45.28 -9.63
CA ARG A 337 5.16 45.39 -11.09
C ARG A 337 5.99 46.56 -11.59
N LYS A 338 5.92 47.72 -10.92
CA LYS A 338 6.72 48.92 -11.25
C LYS A 338 8.22 48.72 -11.04
N MET A 339 8.64 47.74 -10.25
CA MET A 339 10.06 47.42 -10.06
C MET A 339 10.69 46.77 -11.29
N ILE A 340 9.91 46.14 -12.17
CA ILE A 340 10.43 45.41 -13.34
C ILE A 340 11.06 46.42 -14.31
N PRO A 341 12.40 46.42 -14.47
CA PRO A 341 13.10 47.38 -15.31
C PRO A 341 13.15 46.91 -16.77
N ASP A 342 13.42 47.83 -17.70
CA ASP A 342 13.59 47.49 -19.11
C ASP A 342 14.80 46.54 -19.34
N LYS A 343 15.88 46.70 -18.58
CA LYS A 343 17.11 45.88 -18.67
C LYS A 343 17.54 45.37 -17.31
N LEU A 344 17.99 44.11 -17.28
CA LEU A 344 18.66 43.50 -16.14
C LEU A 344 20.04 44.15 -15.97
N ASP A 345 20.44 44.43 -14.73
CA ASP A 345 21.81 44.88 -14.44
C ASP A 345 22.64 43.70 -13.93
N ASP A 346 23.36 43.07 -14.87
CA ASP A 346 24.22 41.92 -14.64
C ASP A 346 25.29 42.12 -13.56
N LYS A 347 25.64 43.36 -13.21
CA LYS A 347 26.70 43.65 -12.23
C LYS A 347 26.34 43.21 -10.80
N TYR A 348 25.05 43.11 -10.50
CA TYR A 348 24.54 42.79 -9.17
C TYR A 348 24.19 41.31 -9.00
N ILE A 349 24.37 40.51 -10.05
CA ILE A 349 23.99 39.11 -10.10
C ILE A 349 25.25 38.26 -10.02
N SER A 350 25.29 37.34 -9.05
CA SER A 350 26.45 36.48 -8.89
C SER A 350 26.60 35.53 -10.09
N GLN A 351 27.84 35.29 -10.50
CA GLN A 351 28.16 34.51 -11.71
C GLN A 351 27.53 33.11 -11.68
N ASP A 352 27.34 32.57 -10.48
CA ASP A 352 26.79 31.24 -10.28
C ASP A 352 25.29 31.10 -10.59
N ILE A 353 24.55 32.20 -10.70
CA ILE A 353 23.11 32.20 -11.03
C ILE A 353 22.78 32.99 -12.28
N LYS A 354 23.80 33.58 -12.92
CA LYS A 354 23.64 34.52 -14.03
C LYS A 354 22.73 34.00 -15.13
N TRP A 355 22.96 32.77 -15.60
CA TRP A 355 22.12 32.17 -16.65
C TRP A 355 20.67 31.96 -16.21
N CYS A 356 20.43 31.52 -14.97
CA CYS A 356 19.06 31.42 -14.43
C CYS A 356 18.40 32.79 -14.34
N ALA A 357 19.14 33.82 -13.97
CA ALA A 357 18.62 35.17 -13.81
C ALA A 357 18.27 35.80 -15.17
N GLU A 358 19.13 35.65 -16.18
CA GLU A 358 18.85 36.09 -17.56
C GLU A 358 17.63 35.36 -18.15
N TRP A 359 17.55 34.05 -17.92
CA TRP A 359 16.39 33.25 -18.34
C TRP A 359 15.10 33.72 -17.66
N LEU A 360 15.14 33.95 -16.35
CA LEU A 360 13.98 34.41 -15.59
C LEU A 360 13.59 35.84 -15.97
N ASP A 361 14.56 36.74 -16.19
CA ASP A 361 14.31 38.12 -16.63
C ASP A 361 13.53 38.15 -17.93
N LYS A 362 13.96 37.35 -18.91
CA LYS A 362 13.27 37.21 -20.19
C LYS A 362 11.83 36.74 -19.97
N LEU A 363 11.62 35.71 -19.15
CA LEU A 363 10.29 35.15 -18.90
C LEU A 363 9.37 36.12 -18.15
N VAL A 364 9.87 36.81 -17.13
CA VAL A 364 9.08 37.80 -16.38
C VAL A 364 8.58 38.93 -17.28
N LYS A 365 9.34 39.29 -18.32
CA LYS A 365 8.98 40.36 -19.26
C LYS A 365 8.10 39.89 -20.42
N GLU A 366 8.29 38.67 -20.90
CA GLU A 366 7.62 38.16 -22.10
C GLU A 366 6.40 37.27 -21.78
N ASN A 367 6.28 36.75 -20.57
CA ASN A 367 5.26 35.77 -20.18
C ASN A 367 4.48 36.24 -18.95
N VAL A 368 3.19 36.53 -19.15
CA VAL A 368 2.26 37.03 -18.11
C VAL A 368 2.14 36.11 -16.88
N TYR A 369 2.35 34.80 -17.03
CA TYR A 369 2.31 33.87 -15.91
C TYR A 369 3.57 33.96 -15.03
N TRP A 370 4.73 34.22 -15.63
CA TRP A 370 5.97 34.47 -14.90
C TRP A 370 6.01 35.87 -14.29
N GLU A 371 5.43 36.87 -14.97
CA GLU A 371 5.19 38.20 -14.37
C GLU A 371 4.33 38.07 -13.12
N ALA A 372 3.22 37.31 -13.20
CA ALA A 372 2.35 37.07 -12.06
C ALA A 372 3.07 36.33 -10.93
N PHE A 373 3.80 35.25 -11.25
CA PHE A 373 4.62 34.53 -10.28
C PHE A 373 5.61 35.47 -9.57
N PHE A 374 6.37 36.27 -10.32
CA PHE A 374 7.35 37.21 -9.78
C PHE A 374 6.69 38.23 -8.85
N CYS A 375 5.61 38.87 -9.30
CA CYS A 375 4.93 39.90 -8.51
C CYS A 375 4.40 39.32 -7.20
N ILE A 376 3.75 38.16 -7.24
CA ILE A 376 3.25 37.50 -6.02
C ILE A 376 4.42 37.14 -5.11
N TYR A 377 5.49 36.57 -5.64
CA TYR A 377 6.66 36.16 -4.87
C TYR A 377 7.31 37.35 -4.14
N ALA A 378 7.58 38.43 -4.85
CA ALA A 378 8.16 39.65 -4.29
C ALA A 378 7.23 40.31 -3.26
N THR A 379 5.93 40.39 -3.55
CA THR A 379 4.94 40.94 -2.61
C THR A 379 4.75 40.09 -1.36
N LEU A 380 4.92 38.77 -1.42
CA LEU A 380 4.83 37.94 -0.21
C LEU A 380 6.05 38.11 0.69
N LYS A 381 7.25 38.23 0.10
CA LYS A 381 8.50 38.31 0.87
C LYS A 381 8.74 39.67 1.53
N GLN A 382 8.28 40.76 0.92
CA GLN A 382 8.29 42.14 1.48
C GLN A 382 9.64 42.57 2.06
N ASP A 383 10.72 42.42 1.31
CA ASP A 383 12.02 42.99 1.70
C ASP A 383 12.21 44.38 1.07
N ALA A 384 12.26 45.41 1.92
CA ALA A 384 12.36 46.81 1.51
C ALA A 384 13.71 47.16 0.86
N TYR A 385 14.74 46.32 1.04
CA TYR A 385 16.06 46.52 0.47
C TYR A 385 16.26 45.77 -0.85
N PHE A 386 15.31 44.91 -1.24
CA PHE A 386 15.42 44.14 -2.46
C PHE A 386 14.83 44.88 -3.65
N GLY A 387 15.66 45.12 -4.67
CA GLY A 387 15.23 45.51 -5.99
C GLY A 387 14.91 44.30 -6.87
N TYR A 388 14.58 44.58 -8.13
CA TYR A 388 14.28 43.54 -9.12
C TYR A 388 15.41 42.52 -9.29
N ASN A 389 16.66 42.97 -9.41
CA ASN A 389 17.82 42.08 -9.58
C ASN A 389 17.98 41.12 -8.39
N ASP A 390 17.73 41.59 -7.17
CA ASP A 390 17.81 40.78 -5.95
C ASP A 390 16.74 39.70 -5.93
N TRP A 391 15.50 40.04 -6.32
CA TRP A 391 14.40 39.08 -6.42
C TRP A 391 14.62 38.03 -7.50
N VAL A 392 15.04 38.46 -8.70
CA VAL A 392 15.39 37.53 -9.79
C VAL A 392 16.51 36.58 -9.34
N GLY A 393 17.52 37.11 -8.65
CA GLY A 393 18.62 36.29 -8.12
C GLY A 393 18.19 35.34 -7.00
N ASP A 394 17.33 35.77 -6.08
CA ASP A 394 16.77 34.92 -5.02
C ASP A 394 15.90 33.79 -5.60
N ILE A 395 15.03 34.10 -6.56
CA ILE A 395 14.22 33.08 -7.26
C ILE A 395 15.15 32.10 -7.97
N GLY A 396 16.15 32.58 -8.72
CA GLY A 396 17.11 31.72 -9.43
C GLY A 396 17.83 30.74 -8.48
N ARG A 397 18.31 31.22 -7.33
CA ARG A 397 18.91 30.36 -6.29
C ARG A 397 17.93 29.33 -5.74
N ARG A 398 16.67 29.72 -5.53
CA ARG A 398 15.65 28.84 -4.97
C ARG A 398 15.23 27.77 -5.96
N LEU A 399 15.07 28.10 -7.24
CA LEU A 399 14.83 27.13 -8.31
C LEU A 399 15.94 26.09 -8.37
N GLN A 400 17.20 26.51 -8.35
CA GLN A 400 18.34 25.57 -8.35
C GLN A 400 18.36 24.62 -7.14
N ARG A 401 17.76 25.01 -6.02
CA ARG A 401 17.70 24.20 -4.78
C ARG A 401 16.38 23.46 -4.60
N LEU A 402 15.45 23.56 -5.54
CA LEU A 402 14.16 22.88 -5.43
C LEU A 402 14.36 21.37 -5.38
N LYS A 403 13.82 20.72 -4.35
CA LYS A 403 13.97 19.27 -4.16
C LYS A 403 13.55 18.46 -5.39
N ILE A 404 12.47 18.86 -6.06
CA ILE A 404 11.94 18.19 -7.26
C ILE A 404 12.90 18.23 -8.46
N LEU A 405 13.87 19.16 -8.48
CA LEU A 405 14.89 19.31 -9.54
C LEU A 405 16.26 18.77 -9.12
N ASN A 406 16.37 18.17 -7.93
CA ASN A 406 17.65 17.74 -7.35
C ASN A 406 17.61 16.29 -6.87
N TYR A 407 16.80 15.43 -7.49
CA TYR A 407 16.78 14.00 -7.19
C TYR A 407 18.10 13.33 -7.61
N PHE A 408 18.68 13.74 -8.75
CA PHE A 408 19.96 13.24 -9.26
C PHE A 408 21.16 13.60 -8.36
N ALA A 409 21.03 14.62 -7.49
CA ALA A 409 22.14 15.15 -6.69
C ALA A 409 22.68 14.17 -5.63
N ALA A 410 22.01 13.03 -5.41
CA ALA A 410 22.55 11.95 -4.58
C ALA A 410 23.66 11.16 -5.30
N ASP A 411 23.70 11.19 -6.64
CA ASP A 411 24.62 10.40 -7.45
C ASP A 411 25.89 11.16 -7.87
N PHE A 412 25.89 12.49 -7.75
CA PHE A 412 26.98 13.37 -8.21
C PHE A 412 27.36 14.37 -7.11
N PRO A 413 28.62 14.82 -7.02
CA PRO A 413 29.03 15.86 -6.08
C PRO A 413 28.40 17.21 -6.41
N GLU A 414 28.35 18.10 -5.41
CA GLU A 414 27.83 19.46 -5.58
C GLU A 414 28.88 20.35 -6.27
N ASP A 415 29.01 20.21 -7.58
CA ASP A 415 30.01 20.87 -8.42
C ASP A 415 29.42 21.44 -9.74
N ASP A 416 30.29 21.84 -10.66
CA ASP A 416 29.89 22.39 -11.96
C ASP A 416 29.16 21.35 -12.85
N PHE A 417 29.45 20.05 -12.71
CA PHE A 417 28.78 18.99 -13.45
C PHE A 417 27.30 18.90 -13.03
N SER A 418 27.05 18.78 -11.74
CA SER A 418 25.69 18.78 -11.19
C SER A 418 24.95 20.08 -11.48
N LYS A 419 25.67 21.19 -11.52
CA LYS A 419 25.10 22.48 -11.90
C LYS A 419 24.66 22.53 -13.36
N SER A 420 25.42 21.95 -14.28
CA SER A 420 25.06 21.84 -15.69
C SER A 420 23.74 21.07 -15.87
N ILE A 421 23.59 19.95 -15.16
CA ILE A 421 22.34 19.16 -15.14
C ILE A 421 21.16 20.01 -14.59
N ARG A 422 21.36 20.72 -13.48
CA ARG A 422 20.34 21.62 -12.90
C ARG A 422 19.87 22.69 -13.88
N TYR A 423 20.80 23.32 -14.60
CA TYR A 423 20.43 24.31 -15.61
C TYR A 423 19.59 23.70 -16.73
N ALA A 424 19.97 22.52 -17.23
CA ALA A 424 19.18 21.83 -18.24
C ALA A 424 17.79 21.47 -17.72
N LEU A 425 17.66 21.00 -16.47
CA LEU A 425 16.37 20.72 -15.85
C LEU A 425 15.51 21.97 -15.67
N ILE A 426 16.08 23.14 -15.40
CA ILE A 426 15.31 24.39 -15.31
C ILE A 426 14.90 24.86 -16.71
N PHE A 427 15.84 24.87 -17.67
CA PHE A 427 15.62 25.44 -19.00
C PHE A 427 14.76 24.54 -19.89
N GLY A 428 14.80 23.22 -19.66
CA GLY A 428 13.93 22.23 -20.27
C GLY A 428 12.44 22.40 -19.91
N SER A 429 12.10 23.28 -18.96
CA SER A 429 10.72 23.73 -18.77
C SER A 429 10.17 24.51 -19.96
N HIS A 430 11.05 25.07 -20.81
CA HIS A 430 10.69 26.00 -21.90
C HIS A 430 9.80 27.16 -21.44
N GLY A 431 9.96 27.59 -20.18
CA GLY A 431 9.16 28.64 -19.58
C GLY A 431 7.72 28.25 -19.25
N LYS A 432 7.37 26.96 -19.25
CA LYS A 432 6.08 26.47 -18.77
C LYS A 432 6.15 26.24 -17.27
N LEU A 433 5.30 26.90 -16.48
CA LEU A 433 5.28 26.74 -15.02
C LEU A 433 4.76 25.36 -14.60
N GLU A 434 3.86 24.78 -15.41
CA GLU A 434 3.26 23.46 -15.18
C GLU A 434 4.31 22.35 -15.15
N TYR A 435 5.44 22.54 -15.83
CA TYR A 435 6.58 21.63 -15.82
C TYR A 435 7.00 21.27 -14.40
N PHE A 436 7.07 22.26 -13.50
CA PHE A 436 7.51 22.05 -12.13
C PHE A 436 6.51 21.24 -11.30
N MET A 437 5.25 21.11 -11.73
CA MET A 437 4.23 20.30 -11.03
C MET A 437 4.32 18.81 -11.36
N GLU A 438 5.04 18.43 -12.43
CA GLU A 438 5.08 17.05 -12.93
C GLU A 438 6.09 16.15 -12.18
N GLU A 439 5.99 16.08 -10.84
CA GLU A 439 6.98 15.43 -9.96
C GLU A 439 7.39 14.02 -10.41
N LYS A 440 6.42 13.16 -10.74
CA LYS A 440 6.70 11.78 -11.18
C LYS A 440 7.50 11.74 -12.49
N LYS A 441 7.19 12.61 -13.45
CA LYS A 441 7.90 12.66 -14.73
C LYS A 441 9.29 13.27 -14.57
N LEU A 442 9.41 14.35 -13.80
CA LEU A 442 10.71 14.96 -13.49
C LEU A 442 11.63 13.98 -12.76
N LYS A 443 11.08 13.19 -11.85
CA LYS A 443 11.82 12.13 -11.16
C LYS A 443 12.33 11.07 -12.14
N LEU A 444 11.46 10.58 -13.03
CA LEU A 444 11.82 9.60 -14.05
C LEU A 444 12.92 10.12 -15.01
N ILE A 445 12.82 11.38 -15.42
CA ILE A 445 13.86 12.03 -16.25
C ILE A 445 15.20 12.05 -15.49
N GLN A 446 15.19 12.47 -14.23
CA GLN A 446 16.39 12.52 -13.39
C GLN A 446 16.98 11.14 -13.12
N GLU A 447 16.16 10.10 -12.94
CA GLU A 447 16.60 8.71 -12.83
C GLU A 447 17.35 8.29 -14.10
N LYS A 448 16.82 8.61 -15.29
CA LYS A 448 17.51 8.35 -16.57
C LYS A 448 18.80 9.15 -16.77
N ILE A 449 18.82 10.41 -16.33
CA ILE A 449 20.04 11.23 -16.32
C ILE A 449 21.10 10.55 -15.45
N SER A 450 20.74 10.17 -14.23
CA SER A 450 21.63 9.45 -13.32
C SER A 450 22.12 8.14 -13.93
N GLU A 451 21.24 7.30 -14.46
CA GLU A 451 21.60 6.02 -15.09
C GLU A 451 22.62 6.19 -16.22
N ALA A 452 22.43 7.19 -17.09
CA ALA A 452 23.26 7.38 -18.26
C ALA A 452 24.59 8.08 -17.95
N LEU A 453 24.59 9.11 -17.08
CA LEU A 453 25.77 9.92 -16.82
C LEU A 453 26.66 9.37 -15.70
N ARG A 454 26.12 8.52 -14.82
CA ARG A 454 26.88 7.88 -13.76
C ARG A 454 27.90 6.88 -14.33
N GLY A 455 29.03 6.73 -13.66
CA GLY A 455 30.10 5.82 -14.09
C GLY A 455 30.98 6.49 -15.14
N SER A 456 31.12 5.87 -16.32
CA SER A 456 32.19 6.21 -17.28
C SER A 456 32.21 7.67 -17.74
N ILE A 457 31.05 8.31 -17.92
CA ILE A 457 30.97 9.71 -18.37
C ILE A 457 31.44 10.65 -17.26
N PHE A 458 30.89 10.49 -16.05
CA PHE A 458 31.30 11.29 -14.90
C PHE A 458 32.79 11.04 -14.52
N GLU A 459 33.26 9.80 -14.58
CA GLU A 459 34.66 9.45 -14.34
C GLU A 459 35.61 10.10 -15.37
N LYS A 460 35.24 10.12 -16.66
CA LYS A 460 36.01 10.83 -17.69
C LYS A 460 36.08 12.33 -17.43
N TYR A 461 34.99 12.94 -17.01
CA TYR A 461 34.97 14.36 -16.65
C TYR A 461 35.90 14.65 -15.45
N GLU A 462 35.84 13.84 -14.39
CA GLU A 462 36.70 13.99 -13.21
C GLU A 462 38.20 13.78 -13.54
N GLN A 463 38.51 12.75 -14.34
CA GLN A 463 39.89 12.47 -14.76
C GLN A 463 40.43 13.55 -15.71
N GLY A 464 39.60 14.05 -16.61
CA GLY A 464 39.92 15.13 -17.54
C GLY A 464 40.20 16.46 -16.83
N GLY A 465 39.46 16.77 -15.77
CA GLY A 465 39.60 18.01 -14.99
C GLY A 465 41.00 18.27 -14.41
N GLY A 466 41.88 17.26 -14.35
CA GLY A 466 43.29 17.39 -13.94
C GLY A 466 44.30 17.56 -15.09
N GLN A 467 43.88 17.57 -16.35
CA GLN A 467 44.76 17.63 -17.53
C GLN A 467 44.82 19.05 -18.11
N GLU A 468 46.01 19.52 -18.51
CA GLU A 468 46.20 20.89 -19.05
C GLU A 468 45.41 21.19 -20.34
N ASN A 469 45.05 20.16 -21.12
CA ASN A 469 44.37 20.31 -22.41
C ASN A 469 42.88 19.95 -22.37
N PHE A 470 42.31 19.68 -21.20
CA PHE A 470 40.89 19.30 -21.08
C PHE A 470 39.98 20.52 -21.22
N ASP A 471 39.08 20.52 -22.20
CA ASP A 471 38.12 21.61 -22.39
C ASP A 471 36.90 21.40 -21.49
N LYS A 472 37.04 21.82 -20.23
CA LYS A 472 35.98 21.74 -19.21
C LYS A 472 34.69 22.44 -19.64
N GLU A 473 34.77 23.55 -20.36
CA GLU A 473 33.58 24.30 -20.81
C GLU A 473 32.78 23.47 -21.82
N SER A 474 33.45 22.91 -22.82
CA SER A 474 32.82 22.02 -23.81
C SER A 474 32.28 20.74 -23.18
N ALA A 475 33.00 20.14 -22.23
CA ALA A 475 32.52 18.98 -21.49
C ALA A 475 31.22 19.28 -20.73
N LEU A 476 31.18 20.36 -19.95
CA LEU A 476 29.97 20.75 -19.21
C LEU A 476 28.81 21.12 -20.13
N LYS A 477 29.10 21.80 -21.24
CA LYS A 477 28.08 22.17 -22.24
C LYS A 477 27.52 20.94 -22.95
N SER A 478 28.34 19.90 -23.18
CA SER A 478 27.88 18.63 -23.75
C SER A 478 26.87 17.93 -22.82
N VAL A 479 27.10 17.94 -21.51
CA VAL A 479 26.16 17.42 -20.49
C VAL A 479 24.84 18.18 -20.51
N PHE A 480 24.91 19.52 -20.59
CA PHE A 480 23.72 20.37 -20.69
C PHE A 480 22.89 20.03 -21.94
N CYS A 481 23.51 20.01 -23.12
CA CYS A 481 22.81 19.78 -24.39
C CYS A 481 22.22 18.36 -24.48
N TRP A 482 22.97 17.36 -24.01
CA TRP A 482 22.50 15.98 -23.91
C TRP A 482 21.27 15.87 -22.99
N THR A 483 21.31 16.53 -21.83
CA THR A 483 20.19 16.55 -20.88
C THR A 483 18.96 17.26 -21.46
N MET A 484 19.16 18.36 -22.19
CA MET A 484 18.07 19.07 -22.90
C MET A 484 17.40 18.16 -23.95
N CYS A 485 18.18 17.44 -24.75
CA CYS A 485 17.66 16.49 -25.74
C CYS A 485 16.81 15.38 -25.08
N LEU A 486 17.25 14.89 -23.91
CA LEU A 486 16.51 13.88 -23.14
C LEU A 486 15.16 14.41 -22.66
N ILE A 487 15.16 15.60 -22.05
CA ILE A 487 13.96 16.26 -21.54
C ILE A 487 12.96 16.48 -22.68
N ASP A 488 13.42 17.02 -23.81
CA ASP A 488 12.57 17.31 -24.96
C ASP A 488 11.92 16.05 -25.53
N PHE A 489 12.68 14.97 -25.63
CA PHE A 489 12.13 13.72 -26.11
C PHE A 489 11.11 13.14 -25.13
N MET A 490 11.45 13.08 -23.84
CA MET A 490 10.61 12.42 -22.83
C MET A 490 9.32 13.18 -22.54
N LEU A 491 9.35 14.51 -22.54
CA LEU A 491 8.16 15.32 -22.23
C LEU A 491 7.34 15.65 -23.45
N ASN A 492 8.00 15.90 -24.59
CA ASN A 492 7.34 16.46 -25.75
C ASN A 492 7.38 15.55 -26.99
N GLY A 493 8.08 14.41 -26.94
CA GLY A 493 8.17 13.43 -28.05
C GLY A 493 8.95 13.95 -29.26
N TYR A 494 9.83 14.92 -29.06
CA TYR A 494 10.63 15.52 -30.12
C TYR A 494 12.07 15.78 -29.71
N ILE A 495 12.95 16.00 -30.68
CA ILE A 495 14.31 16.48 -30.44
C ILE A 495 14.55 17.70 -31.32
N MET A 496 15.19 18.73 -30.77
CA MET A 496 15.52 19.97 -31.46
C MET A 496 16.88 19.87 -32.14
N ARG A 497 16.97 20.37 -33.37
CA ARG A 497 18.21 20.37 -34.15
C ARG A 497 19.32 21.15 -33.44
N LYS A 498 18.96 22.31 -32.89
CA LYS A 498 19.90 23.22 -32.24
C LYS A 498 20.67 22.52 -31.11
N ASP A 499 19.97 21.78 -30.24
CA ASP A 499 20.60 21.13 -29.09
C ASP A 499 21.50 19.98 -29.53
N VAL A 500 21.16 19.28 -30.61
CA VAL A 500 22.01 18.24 -31.22
C VAL A 500 23.25 18.83 -31.88
N GLU A 501 23.12 19.90 -32.66
CA GLU A 501 24.27 20.59 -33.29
C GLU A 501 25.22 21.18 -32.25
N GLU A 502 24.67 21.77 -31.17
CA GLU A 502 25.48 22.26 -30.06
C GLU A 502 26.17 21.11 -29.32
N LEU A 503 25.50 19.97 -29.13
CA LEU A 503 26.09 18.77 -28.54
C LEU A 503 27.27 18.27 -29.41
N GLU A 504 27.06 18.04 -30.70
CA GLU A 504 28.11 17.59 -31.63
C GLU A 504 29.31 18.53 -31.63
N GLY A 505 29.08 19.85 -31.68
CA GLY A 505 30.15 20.84 -31.63
C GLY A 505 30.97 20.77 -30.33
N CYS A 506 30.36 20.40 -29.21
CA CYS A 506 31.06 20.19 -27.95
C CYS A 506 31.86 18.87 -27.97
N LEU A 507 31.27 17.79 -28.48
CA LEU A 507 31.92 16.48 -28.55
C LEU A 507 33.17 16.49 -29.44
N VAL A 508 33.19 17.32 -30.49
CA VAL A 508 34.39 17.50 -31.34
C VAL A 508 35.55 18.13 -30.56
N LYS A 509 35.27 19.01 -29.60
CA LYS A 509 36.29 19.68 -28.80
C LYS A 509 36.74 18.82 -27.62
N GLU A 510 35.80 18.22 -26.92
CA GLU A 510 36.04 17.35 -25.76
C GLU A 510 34.91 16.31 -25.65
N ASN A 511 35.25 15.04 -25.86
CA ASN A 511 34.28 13.96 -25.84
C ASN A 511 34.38 13.14 -24.54
N ILE A 512 33.49 13.42 -23.60
CA ILE A 512 33.32 12.62 -22.37
C ILE A 512 32.28 11.49 -22.53
N PHE A 513 31.57 11.44 -23.66
CA PHE A 513 30.57 10.43 -23.97
C PHE A 513 31.20 9.21 -24.70
N PRO A 514 30.46 8.11 -24.90
CA PRO A 514 30.90 7.02 -25.79
C PRO A 514 31.29 7.53 -27.19
N ILE A 515 32.27 6.85 -27.82
CA ILE A 515 32.84 7.26 -29.12
C ILE A 515 31.77 7.31 -30.22
N ASP A 516 30.76 6.45 -30.12
CA ASP A 516 29.66 6.34 -31.08
C ASP A 516 28.74 7.58 -31.12
N ILE A 517 28.70 8.42 -30.06
CA ILE A 517 27.96 9.70 -30.09
C ILE A 517 28.72 10.76 -30.88
N GLY A 518 30.06 10.77 -30.76
CA GLY A 518 30.93 11.82 -31.31
C GLY A 518 31.31 11.64 -32.78
N GLY A 519 31.06 10.44 -33.36
CA GLY A 519 31.47 10.08 -34.72
C GLY A 519 30.37 10.16 -35.79
N GLU A 520 29.09 10.17 -35.40
CA GLU A 520 27.97 10.29 -36.34
C GLU A 520 27.54 11.75 -36.49
N GLN A 521 27.34 12.24 -37.72
CA GLN A 521 26.66 13.51 -37.97
C GLN A 521 25.14 13.34 -37.73
N ILE A 522 24.74 13.11 -36.49
CA ILE A 522 23.36 12.95 -36.02
C ILE A 522 22.48 14.14 -36.49
N SER A 523 23.04 15.35 -36.53
CA SER A 523 22.40 16.55 -37.06
C SER A 523 21.99 16.44 -38.54
N GLU A 524 22.67 15.63 -39.36
CA GLU A 524 22.29 15.41 -40.77
C GLU A 524 20.92 14.73 -40.91
N CYS A 525 20.52 13.93 -39.92
CA CYS A 525 19.20 13.28 -39.90
C CYS A 525 18.04 14.28 -39.88
N PHE A 526 18.29 15.54 -39.50
CA PHE A 526 17.32 16.62 -39.50
C PHE A 526 17.07 17.19 -40.90
N GLY A 527 18.02 17.08 -41.83
CA GLY A 527 17.94 17.68 -43.16
C GLY A 527 17.74 19.20 -43.11
N LYS A 528 16.54 19.69 -43.44
CA LYS A 528 16.14 21.11 -43.30
C LYS A 528 15.21 21.39 -42.12
N SER A 529 14.82 20.37 -41.36
CA SER A 529 13.89 20.52 -40.24
C SER A 529 14.62 21.06 -39.00
N GLU A 530 14.00 21.97 -38.26
CA GLU A 530 14.50 22.43 -36.96
C GLU A 530 14.16 21.44 -35.83
N LYS A 531 13.24 20.51 -36.09
CA LYS A 531 12.67 19.60 -35.10
C LYS A 531 12.36 18.23 -35.72
N LEU A 532 12.67 17.15 -35.01
CA LEU A 532 12.26 15.78 -35.36
C LEU A 532 11.23 15.28 -34.35
N SER A 533 10.25 14.49 -34.80
CA SER A 533 9.21 13.88 -33.95
C SER A 533 8.84 12.48 -34.47
N GLY A 534 8.14 11.69 -33.64
CA GLY A 534 7.74 10.32 -33.97
C GLY A 534 8.95 9.41 -34.21
N ARG A 535 8.86 8.50 -35.20
CA ARG A 535 9.91 7.49 -35.47
C ARG A 535 11.31 8.08 -35.67
N LYS A 536 11.41 9.25 -36.31
CA LYS A 536 12.72 9.91 -36.50
C LYS A 536 13.31 10.41 -35.18
N ALA A 537 12.49 10.93 -34.27
CA ALA A 537 12.96 11.30 -32.94
C ALA A 537 13.34 10.06 -32.12
N GLU A 538 12.62 8.94 -32.26
CA GLU A 538 12.96 7.67 -31.61
C GLU A 538 14.29 7.10 -32.10
N GLU A 539 14.58 7.21 -33.40
CA GLU A 539 15.88 6.82 -33.98
C GLU A 539 17.02 7.64 -33.38
N ILE A 540 16.86 8.97 -33.31
CA ILE A 540 17.85 9.86 -32.70
C ILE A 540 17.96 9.62 -31.19
N TYR A 541 16.85 9.36 -30.51
CA TYR A 541 16.86 8.99 -29.10
C TYR A 541 17.67 7.71 -28.87
N LYS A 542 17.46 6.65 -29.66
CA LYS A 542 18.27 5.43 -29.57
C LYS A 542 19.76 5.71 -29.82
N LYS A 543 20.07 6.60 -30.76
CA LYS A 543 21.45 7.03 -31.04
C LYS A 543 22.06 7.95 -30.01
N LEU A 544 21.30 8.57 -29.11
CA LEU A 544 21.83 9.48 -28.07
C LEU A 544 21.78 8.88 -26.67
N PHE A 545 20.92 7.88 -26.46
CA PHE A 545 20.57 7.33 -25.15
C PHE A 545 20.57 5.79 -25.11
N GLY A 546 20.66 5.10 -26.25
CA GLY A 546 20.55 3.63 -26.36
C GLY A 546 21.84 2.86 -26.08
N TRP A 547 22.71 3.38 -25.21
CA TRP A 547 23.98 2.76 -24.82
C TRP A 547 23.77 1.77 -23.66
N GLU A 548 22.82 0.85 -23.79
CA GLU A 548 22.71 -0.28 -22.85
C GLU A 548 23.39 -1.52 -23.44
N GLU A 549 24.39 -2.02 -22.70
CA GLU A 549 25.08 -3.31 -22.83
C GLU A 549 26.07 -3.52 -24.01
N GLU A 550 27.18 -2.80 -24.02
CA GLU A 550 28.47 -3.46 -24.36
C GLU A 550 29.21 -3.84 -23.06
N LYS A 551 28.76 -4.98 -22.51
CA LYS A 551 29.40 -5.93 -21.58
C LYS A 551 30.29 -5.44 -20.43
#